data_AF-A0A9P5TF11-F1
#
_entry.id   AF-A0A9P5TF11-F1
#
_cell.length_a   1.000
_cell.length_b   1.000
_cell.length_c   1.000
_cell.angle_alpha   90.00
_cell.angle_beta   90.00
_cell.angle_gamma   90.00
#
_symmetry.space_group_name_H-M   'P 1'
#
loop_
_entity.id
_entity.type
_entity.pdbx_description
1 polymer ?
#
loop_
_entity_poly.entity_id
_entity_poly.type
_entity_poly.pdbx_seq_one_letter_code
_entity_poly.pdbx_strand_id
1 'polypeptide(L)'
;MQEFVTPRFMDSSISQDDVAAHLRVYGSIHSHLFNLAKRHVYYDDQDILWPTPEGKLYLRRSVYRFRAWISKVLRPKFEKFGDTRIGLEDHEIPPYDVMLVLHAFMLHPRAFYSDTIRLFPELSILNGFPLAQFASLIDDTTTYVPKEEQVVFWETTTEESFAVPLFTSPSDTFRLSCPNCNSSFTGLWLEDSDDKLGSNLVAPCKECNLIITELAYGAAIFTEDVRRAKSGKGVALQGPY
;
A
#
# COMPACT_ATOMS: atom_id res chain seq x y z
N MET A 1 18.04 48.49 -10.59
CA MET A 1 17.95 47.04 -10.85
C MET A 1 17.64 46.41 -9.50
N GLN A 2 16.39 46.00 -9.27
CA GLN A 2 15.97 45.44 -7.97
C GLN A 2 16.54 44.03 -7.86
N GLU A 3 17.41 43.79 -6.88
CA GLU A 3 17.81 42.45 -6.49
C GLU A 3 16.59 41.73 -5.92
N PHE A 4 16.14 40.69 -6.62
CA PHE A 4 15.17 39.76 -6.10
C PHE A 4 15.86 38.93 -5.02
N VAL A 5 15.64 39.30 -3.76
CA VAL A 5 16.00 38.46 -2.61
C VAL A 5 15.11 37.22 -2.68
N THR A 6 15.67 36.10 -3.13
CA THR A 6 15.02 34.79 -3.02
C THR A 6 14.77 34.52 -1.53
N PRO A 7 13.52 34.25 -1.12
CA PRO A 7 13.26 33.97 0.28
C PRO A 7 14.02 32.71 0.70
N ARG A 8 14.63 32.76 1.90
CA ARG A 8 15.34 31.66 2.58
C ARG A 8 14.41 30.49 2.95
N PHE A 9 13.65 29.92 2.01
CA PHE A 9 12.89 28.68 2.20
C PHE A 9 13.62 27.46 1.63
N MET A 10 14.65 27.65 0.81
CA MET A 10 15.50 26.56 0.35
C MET A 10 16.63 26.38 1.36
N ASP A 11 16.39 25.49 2.33
CA ASP A 11 17.47 24.82 3.03
C ASP A 11 18.41 24.21 1.99
N SER A 12 19.73 24.36 2.18
CA SER A 12 20.76 23.87 1.27
C SER A 12 20.73 22.35 1.03
N SER A 13 19.86 21.64 1.76
CA SER A 13 19.63 20.21 1.67
C SER A 13 18.64 19.78 0.58
N ILE A 14 17.87 20.69 -0.03
CA ILE A 14 16.86 20.35 -1.05
C ILE A 14 17.31 20.92 -2.41
N SER A 15 17.57 20.04 -3.37
CA SER A 15 17.97 20.45 -4.72
C SER A 15 16.77 20.87 -5.57
N GLN A 16 17.02 21.60 -6.66
CA GLN A 16 15.98 21.90 -7.66
C GLN A 16 15.42 20.61 -8.29
N ASP A 17 16.27 19.60 -8.45
CA ASP A 17 15.89 18.29 -8.99
C ASP A 17 14.92 17.56 -8.05
N ASP A 18 15.12 17.65 -6.73
CA ASP A 18 14.21 17.07 -5.74
C ASP A 18 12.82 17.71 -5.81
N VAL A 19 12.77 19.04 -5.94
CA VAL A 19 11.52 19.78 -6.08
C VAL A 19 10.83 19.41 -7.39
N ALA A 20 11.57 19.35 -8.50
CA ALA A 20 11.03 18.96 -9.79
C ALA A 20 10.49 17.52 -9.79
N ALA A 21 11.22 16.58 -9.18
CA ALA A 21 10.79 15.20 -9.02
C ALA A 21 9.51 15.10 -8.17
N HIS A 22 9.45 15.85 -7.07
CA HIS A 22 8.25 15.90 -6.22
C HIS A 22 7.04 16.46 -6.97
N LEU A 23 7.20 17.56 -7.70
CA LEU A 23 6.10 18.15 -8.48
C LEU A 23 5.62 17.21 -9.59
N ARG A 24 6.53 16.46 -10.22
CA ARG A 24 6.18 15.45 -11.22
C ARG A 24 5.38 14.30 -10.63
N VAL A 25 5.82 13.77 -9.49
CA VAL A 25 5.06 12.75 -8.74
C VAL A 25 3.71 13.28 -8.32
N TYR A 26 3.65 14.47 -7.71
CA TYR A 26 2.40 15.09 -7.29
C TYR A 26 1.45 15.33 -8.47
N GLY A 27 1.96 15.78 -9.61
CA GLY A 27 1.18 15.95 -10.84
C GLY A 27 0.55 14.63 -11.32
N SER A 28 1.33 13.54 -11.35
CA SER A 28 0.82 12.19 -11.66
C SER A 28 -0.24 11.73 -10.65
N ILE A 29 0.02 11.90 -9.34
CA ILE A 29 -0.92 11.53 -8.28
C ILE A 29 -2.22 12.30 -8.46
N HIS A 30 -2.16 13.61 -8.67
CA HIS A 30 -3.31 14.45 -8.87
C HIS A 30 -4.09 14.07 -10.14
N SER A 31 -3.42 13.88 -11.28
CA SER A 31 -4.06 13.42 -12.52
C SER A 31 -4.76 12.08 -12.35
N HIS A 32 -4.09 11.12 -11.70
CA HIS A 32 -4.64 9.79 -11.45
C HIS A 32 -5.80 9.81 -10.46
N LEU A 33 -5.64 10.50 -9.32
CA LEU A 33 -6.71 10.66 -8.33
C LEU A 33 -7.91 11.42 -8.90
N PHE A 34 -7.70 12.42 -9.75
CA PHE A 34 -8.78 13.12 -10.43
C PHE A 34 -9.53 12.20 -11.40
N ASN A 35 -8.80 11.36 -12.15
CA ASN A 35 -9.41 10.37 -13.05
C ASN A 35 -10.13 9.25 -12.28
N LEU A 36 -9.53 8.77 -11.18
CA LEU A 36 -10.15 7.81 -10.28
C LEU A 36 -11.38 8.41 -9.62
N ALA A 37 -11.31 9.63 -9.09
CA ALA A 37 -12.42 10.26 -8.40
C ALA A 37 -13.60 10.52 -9.34
N LYS A 38 -13.35 10.95 -10.57
CA LYS A 38 -14.43 11.11 -11.56
C LYS A 38 -15.18 9.82 -11.90
N ARG A 39 -14.56 8.65 -11.71
CA ARG A 39 -15.10 7.36 -12.16
C ARG A 39 -15.49 6.42 -11.01
N HIS A 40 -14.90 6.62 -9.84
CA HIS A 40 -14.87 5.63 -8.76
C HIS A 40 -15.12 6.20 -7.37
N VAL A 41 -15.54 7.46 -7.26
CA VAL A 41 -16.15 7.99 -6.03
C VAL A 41 -17.41 8.79 -6.37
N TYR A 42 -18.32 8.90 -5.41
CA TYR A 42 -19.53 9.70 -5.49
C TYR A 42 -19.73 10.46 -4.18
N TYR A 43 -20.42 11.59 -4.24
CA TYR A 43 -20.89 12.29 -3.04
C TYR A 43 -22.25 11.72 -2.66
N ASP A 44 -22.47 11.41 -1.38
CA ASP A 44 -23.80 11.11 -0.87
C ASP A 44 -24.62 12.39 -0.64
N ASP A 45 -25.86 12.22 -0.15
CA ASP A 45 -26.77 13.31 0.15
C ASP A 45 -26.27 14.25 1.27
N GLN A 46 -25.19 13.88 1.98
CA GLN A 46 -24.54 14.67 3.03
C GLN A 46 -23.22 15.30 2.56
N ASP A 47 -22.96 15.31 1.24
CA ASP A 47 -21.69 15.76 0.65
C ASP A 47 -20.46 14.97 1.17
N ILE A 48 -20.66 13.74 1.64
CA ILE A 48 -19.57 12.83 2.04
C ILE A 48 -19.10 12.07 0.80
N LEU A 49 -17.79 12.06 0.59
CA LEU A 49 -17.16 11.36 -0.53
C LEU A 49 -17.05 9.85 -0.23
N TRP A 50 -17.75 9.04 -1.01
CA TRP A 50 -17.74 7.57 -0.89
C TRP A 50 -17.14 6.90 -2.12
N PRO A 51 -16.33 5.85 -1.97
CA PRO A 51 -15.85 5.07 -3.10
C PRO A 51 -16.97 4.21 -3.70
N THR A 52 -16.96 4.08 -5.03
CA THR A 52 -17.78 3.09 -5.75
C THR A 52 -17.26 1.67 -5.46
N PRO A 53 -18.01 0.60 -5.80
CA PRO A 53 -17.52 -0.78 -5.68
C PRO A 53 -16.16 -1.00 -6.35
N GLU A 54 -15.93 -0.41 -7.53
CA GLU A 54 -14.66 -0.48 -8.25
C GLU A 54 -13.55 0.29 -7.53
N GLY A 55 -13.87 1.46 -6.95
CA GLY A 55 -12.93 2.22 -6.13
C GLY A 55 -12.49 1.46 -4.87
N LYS A 56 -13.44 0.78 -4.21
CA LYS A 56 -13.17 -0.11 -3.07
C LYS A 56 -12.29 -1.29 -3.49
N LEU A 57 -12.62 -1.95 -4.61
CA LEU A 57 -11.84 -3.04 -5.17
C LEU A 57 -10.40 -2.61 -5.48
N TYR A 58 -10.23 -1.44 -6.13
CA TYR A 58 -8.93 -0.88 -6.44
C TYR A 58 -8.10 -0.67 -5.18
N LEU A 59 -8.67 -0.01 -4.15
CA LEU A 59 -7.97 0.22 -2.89
C LEU A 59 -7.57 -1.09 -2.21
N ARG A 60 -8.49 -2.07 -2.14
CA ARG A 60 -8.23 -3.37 -1.51
C ARG A 60 -7.10 -4.13 -2.22
N ARG A 61 -7.12 -4.16 -3.56
CA ARG A 61 -6.04 -4.77 -4.37
C ARG A 61 -4.72 -4.03 -4.17
N SER A 62 -4.75 -2.71 -4.12
CA SER A 62 -3.53 -1.89 -3.91
C SER A 62 -2.87 -2.20 -2.56
N VAL A 63 -3.66 -2.27 -1.48
CA VAL A 63 -3.14 -2.62 -0.14
C VAL A 63 -2.64 -4.06 -0.08
N TYR A 64 -3.35 -5.00 -0.71
CA TYR A 64 -2.88 -6.40 -0.79
C TYR A 64 -1.56 -6.49 -1.55
N ARG A 65 -1.44 -5.85 -2.71
CA ARG A 65 -0.23 -5.83 -3.54
C ARG A 65 0.93 -5.12 -2.83
N PHE A 66 0.66 -4.08 -2.06
CA PHE A 66 1.65 -3.45 -1.18
C PHE A 66 2.19 -4.41 -0.13
N ARG A 67 1.34 -5.21 0.52
CA ARG A 67 1.78 -6.25 1.46
C ARG A 67 2.56 -7.36 0.75
N ALA A 68 2.14 -7.76 -0.44
CA ALA A 68 2.87 -8.73 -1.25
C ALA A 68 4.28 -8.23 -1.57
N TRP A 69 4.41 -6.97 -2.01
CA TRP A 69 5.69 -6.32 -2.26
C TRP A 69 6.61 -6.31 -1.03
N ILE A 70 6.10 -5.90 0.15
CA ILE A 70 6.87 -5.96 1.40
C ILE A 70 7.37 -7.39 1.65
N SER A 71 6.47 -8.38 1.57
CA SER A 71 6.78 -9.77 1.94
C SER A 71 7.67 -10.51 0.92
N LYS A 72 7.61 -10.16 -0.37
CA LYS A 72 8.26 -10.90 -1.45
C LYS A 72 9.51 -10.19 -1.99
N VAL A 73 9.54 -8.86 -1.91
CA VAL A 73 10.66 -8.04 -2.42
C VAL A 73 11.50 -7.50 -1.28
N LEU A 74 10.87 -6.84 -0.29
CA LEU A 74 11.64 -6.20 0.79
C LEU A 74 12.14 -7.20 1.83
N ARG A 75 11.35 -8.21 2.20
CA ARG A 75 11.74 -9.19 3.23
C ARG A 75 13.03 -9.94 2.91
N PRO A 76 13.24 -10.51 1.70
CA PRO A 76 14.52 -11.15 1.40
C PRO A 76 15.72 -10.20 1.54
N LYS A 77 15.54 -8.91 1.18
CA LYS A 77 16.58 -7.89 1.39
C LYS A 77 16.79 -7.61 2.88
N PHE A 78 15.71 -7.53 3.66
CA PHE A 78 15.76 -7.29 5.10
C PHE A 78 16.53 -8.40 5.80
N GLU A 79 16.22 -9.65 5.46
CA GLU A 79 16.89 -10.83 6.02
C GLU A 79 18.39 -10.86 5.69
N LYS A 80 18.78 -10.31 4.54
CA LYS A 80 20.17 -10.24 4.09
C LYS A 80 20.96 -9.07 4.69
N PHE A 81 20.34 -7.90 4.83
CA PHE A 81 21.04 -6.64 5.14
C PHE A 81 20.62 -6.01 6.48
N GLY A 82 19.64 -6.58 7.18
CA GLY A 82 19.08 -6.02 8.40
C GLY A 82 18.38 -4.68 8.17
N ASP A 83 18.54 -3.76 9.12
CA ASP A 83 18.01 -2.40 9.11
C ASP A 83 18.86 -1.41 8.29
N THR A 84 19.83 -1.92 7.52
CA THR A 84 20.67 -1.09 6.66
C THR A 84 19.83 -0.46 5.54
N ARG A 85 19.84 0.88 5.48
CA ARG A 85 19.13 1.65 4.45
C ARG A 85 19.85 1.58 3.11
N ILE A 86 19.55 0.55 2.33
CA ILE A 86 20.13 0.34 1.00
C ILE A 86 19.25 0.88 -0.13
N GLY A 87 17.96 1.14 0.13
CA GLY A 87 17.02 1.58 -0.91
C GLY A 87 16.61 0.48 -1.89
N LEU A 88 16.01 0.91 -3.00
CA LEU A 88 15.49 0.04 -4.05
C LEU A 88 16.42 0.04 -5.26
N GLU A 89 16.58 -1.13 -5.86
CA GLU A 89 17.14 -1.26 -7.21
C GLU A 89 16.08 -0.87 -8.24
N ASP A 90 16.51 -0.44 -9.42
CA ASP A 90 15.60 0.10 -10.43
C ASP A 90 14.47 -0.87 -10.84
N HIS A 91 14.76 -2.17 -10.90
CA HIS A 91 13.78 -3.19 -11.25
C HIS A 91 12.81 -3.54 -10.10
N GLU A 92 13.10 -3.11 -8.87
CA GLU A 92 12.27 -3.38 -7.68
C GLU A 92 11.19 -2.32 -7.45
N ILE A 93 11.19 -1.24 -8.24
CA ILE A 93 10.15 -0.20 -8.17
C ILE A 93 8.80 -0.84 -8.55
N PRO A 94 7.82 -0.84 -7.63
CA PRO A 94 6.57 -1.54 -7.84
C PRO A 94 5.62 -0.76 -8.77
N PRO A 95 4.48 -1.37 -9.13
CA PRO A 95 3.37 -0.70 -9.80
C PRO A 95 2.91 0.59 -9.13
N TYR A 96 2.28 1.45 -9.93
CA TYR A 96 1.85 2.78 -9.52
C TYR A 96 0.97 2.80 -8.27
N ASP A 97 0.00 1.89 -8.17
CA ASP A 97 -0.93 1.79 -7.03
C ASP A 97 -0.22 1.42 -5.71
N VAL A 98 0.80 0.58 -5.78
CA VAL A 98 1.64 0.22 -4.64
C VAL A 98 2.45 1.43 -4.17
N MET A 99 2.99 2.20 -5.13
CA MET A 99 3.67 3.46 -4.85
C MET A 99 2.74 4.52 -4.25
N LEU A 100 1.48 4.58 -4.68
CA LEU A 100 0.47 5.45 -4.06
C LEU A 100 0.20 5.07 -2.60
N VAL A 101 0.04 3.78 -2.31
CA VAL A 101 -0.16 3.29 -0.93
C VAL A 101 1.03 3.65 -0.06
N LEU A 102 2.27 3.41 -0.54
CA LEU A 102 3.49 3.80 0.17
C LEU A 102 3.52 5.31 0.43
N HIS A 103 3.27 6.12 -0.59
CA HIS A 103 3.25 7.58 -0.46
C HIS A 103 2.23 8.03 0.60
N ALA A 104 0.98 7.58 0.50
CA ALA A 104 -0.08 7.91 1.46
C ALA A 104 0.25 7.46 2.90
N PHE A 105 0.89 6.30 3.04
CA PHE A 105 1.34 5.79 4.33
C PHE A 105 2.44 6.68 4.94
N MET A 106 3.40 7.12 4.14
CA MET A 106 4.50 7.99 4.58
C MET A 106 4.07 9.42 4.92
N LEU A 107 2.91 9.89 4.43
CA LEU A 107 2.33 11.18 4.84
C LEU A 107 1.96 11.25 6.33
N HIS A 108 1.89 10.10 7.01
CA HIS A 108 1.64 10.00 8.45
C HIS A 108 2.91 9.55 9.19
N PRO A 109 3.92 10.42 9.36
CA PRO A 109 5.28 10.01 9.74
C PRO A 109 5.35 9.27 11.08
N ARG A 110 4.48 9.61 12.05
CA ARG A 110 4.41 8.90 13.34
C ARG A 110 3.88 7.48 13.19
N ALA A 111 2.81 7.31 12.40
CA ALA A 111 2.22 6.00 12.14
C ALA A 111 3.21 5.15 11.34
N PHE A 112 3.76 5.70 10.25
CA PHE A 112 4.78 5.05 9.43
C PHE A 112 5.98 4.56 10.25
N TYR A 113 6.55 5.41 11.11
CA TYR A 113 7.69 5.04 11.95
C TYR A 113 7.32 3.94 12.96
N SER A 114 6.19 4.10 13.67
CA SER A 114 5.68 3.09 14.59
C SER A 114 5.52 1.74 13.87
N ASP A 115 4.87 1.73 12.72
CA ASP A 115 4.50 0.51 12.02
C ASP A 115 5.69 -0.13 11.31
N THR A 116 6.67 0.66 10.88
CA THR A 116 7.95 0.13 10.41
C THR A 116 8.64 -0.65 11.52
N ILE A 117 8.62 -0.18 12.77
CA ILE A 117 9.24 -0.94 13.88
C ILE A 117 8.45 -2.21 14.23
N ARG A 118 7.12 -2.19 14.05
CA ARG A 118 6.21 -3.18 14.67
C ARG A 118 5.64 -4.20 13.70
N LEU A 119 5.28 -3.75 12.50
CA LEU A 119 4.49 -4.48 11.52
C LEU A 119 5.35 -4.89 10.32
N PHE A 120 6.09 -3.91 9.81
CA PHE A 120 6.80 -4.01 8.55
C PHE A 120 8.25 -3.52 8.71
N PRO A 121 9.07 -4.20 9.54
CA PRO A 121 10.49 -3.88 9.69
C PRO A 121 11.24 -3.85 8.35
N GLU A 122 10.76 -4.57 7.35
CA GLU A 122 11.28 -4.55 5.99
C GLU A 122 11.22 -3.16 5.33
N LEU A 123 10.29 -2.28 5.74
CA LEU A 123 10.22 -0.91 5.23
C LEU A 123 11.40 -0.05 5.69
N SER A 124 12.15 -0.46 6.72
CA SER A 124 13.35 0.26 7.18
C SER A 124 14.48 0.26 6.16
N ILE A 125 14.46 -0.68 5.21
CA ILE A 125 15.39 -0.74 4.06
C ILE A 125 15.25 0.50 3.18
N LEU A 126 14.04 1.04 3.11
CA LEU A 126 13.74 2.20 2.30
C LEU A 126 14.47 3.41 2.91
N ASN A 127 15.32 4.05 2.11
CA ASN A 127 15.97 5.30 2.48
C ASN A 127 15.03 6.50 2.23
N GLY A 128 13.81 6.42 2.74
CA GLY A 128 12.72 7.32 2.38
C GLY A 128 11.93 6.87 1.15
N PHE A 129 11.04 7.73 0.66
CA PHE A 129 10.30 7.48 -0.58
C PHE A 129 11.29 7.55 -1.75
N PRO A 130 11.28 6.58 -2.70
CA PRO A 130 12.23 6.53 -3.83
C PRO A 130 11.87 7.58 -4.89
N LEU A 131 11.96 8.86 -4.51
CA LEU A 131 11.38 9.98 -5.23
C LEU A 131 11.95 10.14 -6.64
N ALA A 132 13.27 10.15 -6.76
CA ALA A 132 13.95 10.31 -8.04
C ALA A 132 13.65 9.13 -9.00
N GLN A 133 13.72 7.89 -8.49
CA GLN A 133 13.42 6.69 -9.29
C GLN A 133 11.95 6.71 -9.76
N PHE A 134 11.01 7.02 -8.88
CA PHE A 134 9.60 7.08 -9.24
C PHE A 134 9.29 8.21 -10.23
N ALA A 135 9.86 9.40 -10.01
CA ALA A 135 9.70 10.53 -10.93
C ALA A 135 10.28 10.25 -12.32
N SER A 136 11.34 9.45 -12.42
CA SER A 136 11.94 9.06 -13.70
C SER A 136 11.03 8.17 -14.55
N LEU A 137 10.06 7.51 -13.93
CA LEU A 137 9.06 6.65 -14.59
C LEU A 137 7.79 7.41 -14.95
N ILE A 138 7.75 8.72 -14.72
CA ILE A 138 6.61 9.57 -15.07
C ILE A 138 7.01 10.43 -16.27
N ASP A 139 6.26 10.32 -17.34
CA ASP A 139 6.47 11.12 -18.54
C ASP A 139 5.95 12.56 -18.38
N ASP A 140 6.18 13.39 -19.40
CA ASP A 140 5.73 14.79 -19.38
C ASP A 140 4.19 14.94 -19.42
N THR A 141 3.47 13.86 -19.72
CA THR A 141 1.99 13.81 -19.68
C THR A 141 1.45 13.39 -18.31
N THR A 142 2.31 13.24 -17.31
CA THR A 142 1.99 12.74 -15.96
C THR A 142 1.54 11.27 -15.94
N THR A 143 1.91 10.50 -16.97
CA THR A 143 1.60 9.07 -17.08
C THR A 143 2.77 8.24 -16.54
N TYR A 144 2.46 7.23 -15.74
CA TYR A 144 3.44 6.26 -15.26
C TYR A 144 3.78 5.24 -16.35
N VAL A 145 5.05 5.20 -16.75
CA VAL A 145 5.60 4.34 -17.81
C VAL A 145 6.68 3.43 -17.20
N PRO A 146 6.32 2.20 -16.79
CA PRO A 146 7.28 1.26 -16.22
C PRO A 146 8.25 0.73 -17.28
N LYS A 147 9.45 0.34 -16.84
CA LYS A 147 10.41 -0.41 -17.65
C LYS A 147 9.99 -1.88 -17.74
N GLU A 148 10.33 -2.55 -18.84
CA GLU A 148 10.01 -3.98 -19.04
C GLU A 148 10.56 -4.88 -17.92
N GLU A 149 11.77 -4.59 -17.44
CA GLU A 149 12.41 -5.31 -16.33
C GLU A 149 11.60 -5.24 -15.03
N GLN A 150 10.95 -4.09 -14.75
CA GLN A 150 10.12 -3.90 -13.56
C GLN A 150 8.84 -4.73 -13.64
N VAL A 151 8.24 -4.77 -14.83
CA VAL A 151 7.04 -5.57 -15.11
C VAL A 151 7.34 -7.06 -14.89
N VAL A 152 8.39 -7.56 -15.55
CA VAL A 152 8.77 -8.98 -15.46
C VAL A 152 9.16 -9.36 -14.03
N PHE A 153 9.94 -8.52 -13.35
CA PHE A 153 10.36 -8.79 -11.97
C PHE A 153 9.16 -8.85 -11.02
N TRP A 154 8.25 -7.87 -11.10
CA TRP A 154 7.05 -7.83 -10.28
C TRP A 154 6.19 -9.07 -10.50
N GLU A 155 5.83 -9.39 -11.74
CA GLU A 155 4.90 -10.49 -12.04
C GLU A 155 5.50 -11.85 -11.66
N THR A 156 6.81 -12.03 -11.86
CA THR A 156 7.51 -13.26 -11.46
C THR A 156 7.64 -13.40 -9.94
N THR A 157 7.88 -12.31 -9.23
CA THR A 157 8.20 -12.35 -7.78
C THR A 157 6.93 -12.35 -6.92
N THR A 158 5.92 -11.59 -7.34
CA THR A 158 4.68 -11.40 -6.58
C THR A 158 3.55 -12.32 -7.02
N GLU A 159 3.68 -12.94 -8.20
CA GLU A 159 2.62 -13.73 -8.85
C GLU A 159 1.35 -12.90 -9.15
N GLU A 160 1.45 -11.57 -9.13
CA GLU A 160 0.36 -10.63 -9.41
C GLU A 160 0.65 -9.87 -10.70
N SER A 161 -0.36 -9.59 -11.52
CA SER A 161 -0.18 -8.74 -12.71
C SER A 161 0.35 -7.36 -12.33
N PHE A 162 1.16 -6.74 -13.19
CA PHE A 162 1.68 -5.38 -12.97
C PHE A 162 0.59 -4.31 -13.07
N ALA A 163 -0.36 -4.47 -13.99
CA ALA A 163 -1.53 -3.59 -14.07
C ALA A 163 -2.56 -4.00 -13.01
N VAL A 164 -3.13 -3.02 -12.29
CA VAL A 164 -4.16 -3.32 -11.28
C VAL A 164 -5.42 -3.83 -11.98
N PRO A 165 -5.93 -5.02 -11.65
CA PRO A 165 -7.22 -5.46 -12.17
C PRO A 165 -8.34 -4.57 -11.62
N LEU A 166 -9.06 -3.87 -12.51
CA LEU A 166 -10.20 -3.02 -12.16
C LEU A 166 -11.52 -3.80 -12.07
N PHE A 167 -11.53 -5.03 -12.56
CA PHE A 167 -12.66 -5.93 -12.55
C PHE A 167 -12.29 -7.20 -11.80
N THR A 168 -13.27 -7.85 -11.20
CA THR A 168 -13.10 -9.12 -10.51
C THR A 168 -14.23 -10.06 -10.87
N SER A 169 -13.90 -11.32 -10.98
CA SER A 169 -14.82 -12.43 -11.16
C SER A 169 -14.83 -13.30 -9.90
N PRO A 170 -15.83 -14.18 -9.70
CA PRO A 170 -15.83 -15.11 -8.56
C PRO A 170 -14.65 -16.10 -8.55
N SER A 171 -13.95 -16.27 -9.68
CA SER A 171 -12.70 -17.05 -9.73
C SER A 171 -11.48 -16.29 -9.24
N ASP A 172 -11.55 -14.95 -9.25
CA ASP A 172 -10.49 -14.11 -8.70
C ASP A 172 -10.60 -14.12 -7.18
N THR A 173 -9.58 -14.65 -6.54
CA THR A 173 -9.59 -14.88 -5.11
C THR A 173 -8.23 -14.52 -4.51
N PHE A 174 -8.19 -14.32 -3.20
CA PHE A 174 -6.93 -14.07 -2.49
C PHE A 174 -6.82 -14.96 -1.26
N ARG A 175 -5.58 -15.23 -0.83
CA ARG A 175 -5.32 -16.12 0.29
C ARG A 175 -5.27 -15.35 1.60
N LEU A 176 -5.89 -15.94 2.61
CA LEU A 176 -5.90 -15.45 3.99
C LEU A 176 -5.60 -16.61 4.94
N SER A 177 -5.08 -16.27 6.12
CA SER A 177 -4.85 -17.23 7.20
C SER A 177 -5.82 -16.96 8.34
N CYS A 178 -6.56 -17.98 8.78
CA CYS A 178 -7.51 -17.86 9.88
C CYS A 178 -6.76 -17.44 11.16
N PRO A 179 -7.16 -16.36 11.84
CA PRO A 179 -6.39 -15.86 12.97
C PRO A 179 -6.58 -16.71 14.24
N ASN A 180 -7.53 -17.65 14.26
CA ASN A 180 -7.76 -18.56 15.39
C ASN A 180 -7.00 -19.89 15.25
N CYS A 181 -7.05 -20.53 14.07
CA CYS A 181 -6.43 -21.85 13.85
C CYS A 181 -5.28 -21.86 12.82
N ASN A 182 -4.94 -20.69 12.26
CA ASN A 182 -3.90 -20.50 11.25
C ASN A 182 -4.08 -21.30 9.95
N SER A 183 -5.27 -21.87 9.72
CA SER A 183 -5.58 -22.55 8.46
C SER A 183 -5.68 -21.54 7.33
N SER A 184 -5.12 -21.89 6.16
CA SER A 184 -5.23 -21.05 4.98
C SER A 184 -6.58 -21.25 4.31
N PHE A 185 -7.24 -20.16 3.95
CA PHE A 185 -8.49 -20.17 3.18
C PHE A 185 -8.44 -19.08 2.12
N THR A 186 -9.43 -19.10 1.24
CA THR A 186 -9.50 -18.23 0.08
C THR A 186 -10.69 -17.29 0.24
N GLY A 187 -10.46 -15.98 0.12
CA GLY A 187 -11.47 -14.93 0.17
C GLY A 187 -11.80 -14.38 -1.21
N LEU A 188 -13.00 -13.83 -1.35
CA LEU A 188 -13.45 -13.12 -2.55
C LEU A 188 -13.13 -11.63 -2.44
N TRP A 189 -12.74 -11.02 -3.56
CA TRP A 189 -12.40 -9.59 -3.59
C TRP A 189 -13.59 -8.68 -3.32
N LEU A 190 -14.78 -9.09 -3.76
CA LEU A 190 -16.07 -8.46 -3.50
C LEU A 190 -17.08 -9.53 -3.07
N GLU A 191 -17.89 -9.21 -2.07
CA GLU A 191 -19.09 -9.96 -1.71
C GLU A 191 -20.28 -9.01 -1.79
N ASP A 192 -21.44 -9.51 -2.25
CA ASP A 192 -22.69 -8.76 -2.18
C ASP A 192 -23.11 -8.66 -0.70
N SER A 193 -22.85 -7.51 -0.09
CA SER A 193 -23.36 -7.19 1.25
C SER A 193 -24.54 -6.23 1.17
N ASP A 194 -25.62 -6.56 1.88
CA ASP A 194 -26.85 -5.76 1.98
C ASP A 194 -26.65 -4.35 2.58
N ASP A 195 -25.48 -4.10 3.18
CA ASP A 195 -25.14 -2.82 3.82
C ASP A 195 -24.78 -1.70 2.83
N LYS A 196 -24.78 -1.96 1.51
CA LYS A 196 -24.31 -1.04 0.44
C LYS A 196 -22.87 -0.55 0.62
N LEU A 197 -22.16 -1.03 1.63
CA LEU A 197 -20.75 -0.76 1.85
C LEU A 197 -19.86 -1.79 1.15
N GLY A 198 -20.39 -2.93 0.69
CA GLY A 198 -19.67 -3.89 -0.16
C GLY A 198 -18.38 -4.42 0.47
N SER A 199 -18.31 -4.41 1.80
CA SER A 199 -17.05 -4.34 2.56
C SER A 199 -16.84 -5.48 3.54
N ASN A 200 -17.51 -6.61 3.39
CA ASN A 200 -17.33 -7.68 4.36
C ASN A 200 -16.71 -8.85 3.63
N LEU A 201 -15.40 -9.06 3.82
CA LEU A 201 -14.88 -10.42 3.81
C LEU A 201 -15.80 -11.21 4.75
N VAL A 202 -16.62 -12.15 4.30
CA VAL A 202 -17.41 -13.01 5.19
C VAL A 202 -17.11 -14.45 4.82
N ALA A 203 -15.99 -14.94 5.31
CA ALA A 203 -15.55 -16.29 5.05
C ALA A 203 -15.60 -17.13 6.33
N PRO A 204 -16.45 -18.17 6.42
CA PRO A 204 -16.36 -19.12 7.51
C PRO A 204 -15.09 -19.96 7.34
N CYS A 205 -14.24 -19.97 8.37
CA CYS A 205 -13.09 -20.87 8.39
C CYS A 205 -13.58 -22.33 8.45
N LYS A 206 -13.22 -23.15 7.47
CA LYS A 206 -13.65 -24.56 7.39
C LYS A 206 -13.19 -25.44 8.56
N GLU A 207 -12.09 -25.07 9.23
CA GLU A 207 -11.53 -25.83 10.35
C GLU A 207 -12.16 -25.49 11.71
N CYS A 208 -12.28 -24.20 12.05
CA CYS A 208 -12.74 -23.75 13.36
C CYS A 208 -14.10 -23.05 13.36
N ASN A 209 -14.78 -22.97 12.20
CA ASN A 209 -16.08 -22.32 11.99
C ASN A 209 -16.17 -20.86 12.42
N LEU A 210 -15.03 -20.18 12.61
CA LEU A 210 -15.01 -18.75 12.87
C LEU A 210 -15.47 -18.01 11.62
N ILE A 211 -16.51 -17.19 11.74
CA ILE A 211 -16.91 -16.27 10.68
C ILE A 211 -15.89 -15.14 10.67
N ILE A 212 -15.08 -15.10 9.63
CA ILE A 212 -14.04 -14.08 9.48
C ILE A 212 -14.67 -12.90 8.76
N THR A 213 -14.96 -11.85 9.53
CA THR A 213 -15.24 -10.49 9.04
C THR A 213 -13.97 -9.65 9.04
N GLU A 214 -13.92 -8.51 8.33
CA GLU A 214 -12.79 -7.58 8.46
C GLU A 214 -12.55 -7.18 9.92
N LEU A 215 -13.62 -6.84 10.64
CA LEU A 215 -13.57 -6.52 12.06
C LEU A 215 -13.08 -7.70 12.91
N ALA A 216 -13.60 -8.91 12.68
CA ALA A 216 -13.17 -10.09 13.42
C ALA A 216 -11.70 -10.44 13.12
N TYR A 217 -11.26 -10.23 11.89
CA TYR A 217 -9.87 -10.40 11.47
C TYR A 217 -8.96 -9.39 12.18
N GLY A 218 -9.32 -8.10 12.17
CA GLY A 218 -8.60 -7.05 12.89
C GLY A 218 -8.54 -7.27 14.40
N ALA A 219 -9.67 -7.65 15.01
CA ALA A 219 -9.74 -7.97 16.44
C ALA A 219 -8.86 -9.19 16.82
N ALA A 220 -8.77 -10.18 15.93
CA ALA A 220 -7.96 -11.36 16.18
C ALA A 220 -6.46 -11.08 16.04
N ILE A 221 -6.06 -10.25 15.07
CA ILE A 221 -4.68 -9.72 14.98
C ILE A 221 -4.34 -8.95 16.26
N PHE A 222 -5.20 -8.00 16.66
CA PHE A 222 -5.01 -7.24 17.89
C PHE A 222 -4.83 -8.15 19.11
N THR A 223 -5.66 -9.19 19.23
CA THR A 223 -5.57 -10.15 20.34
C THR A 223 -4.23 -10.88 20.33
N GLU A 224 -3.74 -11.29 19.16
CA GLU A 224 -2.43 -11.93 19.03
C GLU A 224 -1.29 -10.99 19.43
N ASP A 225 -1.40 -9.71 19.10
CA ASP A 225 -0.38 -8.74 19.51
C ASP A 225 -0.38 -8.51 21.01
N VAL A 226 -1.55 -8.49 21.64
CA VAL A 226 -1.67 -8.45 23.11
C VAL A 226 -0.99 -9.68 23.71
N ARG A 227 -1.13 -10.86 23.11
CA ARG A 227 -0.44 -12.08 23.58
C ARG A 227 1.08 -11.95 23.44
N ARG A 228 1.58 -11.51 22.28
CA ARG A 228 3.01 -11.27 22.03
C ARG A 228 3.62 -10.25 22.99
N ALA A 229 2.87 -9.18 23.28
CA ALA A 229 3.26 -8.17 24.24
C ALA A 229 3.38 -8.73 25.65
N LYS A 230 2.41 -9.53 26.09
CA LYS A 230 2.43 -10.18 27.41
C LYS A 230 3.54 -11.22 27.54
N SER A 231 3.93 -11.90 26.46
CA SER A 231 4.98 -12.93 26.48
C SER A 231 6.41 -12.35 26.45
N GLY A 232 6.57 -11.02 26.46
CA GLY A 232 7.88 -10.36 26.37
C GLY A 232 8.60 -10.51 25.02
N LYS A 233 7.89 -10.97 23.98
CA LYS A 233 8.43 -11.20 22.62
C LYS A 233 8.14 -10.07 21.64
N GLY A 234 7.52 -8.97 22.09
CA GLY A 234 7.23 -7.80 21.28
C GLY A 234 6.77 -6.63 22.14
N VAL A 235 7.15 -5.40 21.79
CA VAL A 235 6.92 -4.22 22.65
C VAL A 235 5.64 -3.47 22.28
N ALA A 236 4.84 -3.96 21.32
CA ALA A 236 3.86 -3.10 20.67
C ALA A 236 2.66 -3.82 19.99
N LEU A 237 1.43 -3.35 20.28
CA LEU A 237 0.12 -3.83 19.77
C LEU A 237 -0.18 -3.39 18.30
N GLN A 238 -0.37 -4.27 17.33
CA GLN A 238 -0.46 -3.84 15.92
C GLN A 238 -1.73 -3.03 15.57
N GLY A 239 -2.72 -3.00 16.46
CA GLY A 239 -3.96 -2.25 16.28
C GLY A 239 -4.95 -2.94 15.32
N PRO A 240 -6.25 -2.66 15.43
CA PRO A 240 -7.22 -3.15 14.44
C PRO A 240 -7.07 -2.35 13.14
N TYR A 241 -6.92 -3.05 12.02
CA TYR A 241 -6.98 -2.47 10.67
C TYR A 241 -8.37 -1.91 10.36
#